data_AF-S0BAJ1-F1
#
_entry.id   AF-S0BAJ1-F1
#
_cell.length_a   1.000
_cell.length_b   1.000
_cell.length_c   1.000
_cell.angle_alpha   90.00
_cell.angle_beta   90.00
_cell.angle_gamma   90.00
#
_symmetry.space_group_name_H-M   'P 1'
#
loop_
_entity.id
_entity.type
_entity.pdbx_description
1 polymer ?
#
loop_
_entity_poly.entity_id
_entity_poly.type
_entity_poly.pdbx_seq_one_letter_code
_entity_poly.pdbx_strand_id
1 'polypeptide(L)'
;FGYIAKAIGPQDVLATLLNNLKVQERQNRVCTTVAIAIVAETCSPFTVLPALMNEYRVPELNVQNGVLKSLSFLFEYIGEMGKDYIYAVTPLLEDALMDRDLVHRQTAASAVKHMALGVAGLGCEDALVHLLNHV
;
A
#
# COMPACT_ATOMS: atom_id res chain seq x y z
N PHE A 1 -16.05 2.26 -6.04
CA PHE A 1 -14.84 2.40 -6.88
C PHE A 1 -14.48 1.12 -7.62
N GLY A 2 -14.47 -0.07 -7.00
CA GLY A 2 -14.16 -1.34 -7.68
C GLY A 2 -14.97 -1.61 -8.95
N TYR A 3 -16.32 -1.49 -8.89
CA TYR A 3 -17.17 -1.66 -10.07
C TYR A 3 -16.88 -0.67 -11.21
N ILE A 4 -16.49 0.56 -10.88
CA ILE A 4 -16.16 1.60 -11.86
C ILE A 4 -14.81 1.27 -12.52
N ALA A 5 -13.81 0.89 -11.72
CA ALA A 5 -12.50 0.48 -12.23
C ALA A 5 -12.59 -0.76 -13.12
N LYS A 6 -13.48 -1.71 -12.81
CA LYS A 6 -13.75 -2.87 -13.66
C LYS A 6 -14.40 -2.51 -14.99
N ALA A 7 -15.22 -1.44 -15.02
CA ALA A 7 -15.94 -1.01 -16.20
C ALA A 7 -15.12 -0.12 -17.14
N ILE A 8 -14.31 0.80 -16.60
CA ILE A 8 -13.61 1.83 -17.38
C ILE A 8 -12.11 1.52 -17.50
N GLY A 9 -11.54 0.84 -16.51
CA GLY A 9 -10.11 0.54 -16.43
C GLY A 9 -9.51 1.07 -15.12
N PRO A 10 -8.61 0.31 -14.47
CA PRO A 10 -8.05 0.71 -13.18
C PRO A 10 -7.13 1.92 -13.29
N GLN A 11 -6.45 2.14 -14.42
CA GLN A 11 -5.48 3.23 -14.59
C GLN A 11 -6.13 4.62 -14.53
N ASP A 12 -7.26 4.82 -15.20
CA ASP A 12 -7.96 6.12 -15.24
C ASP A 12 -8.52 6.50 -13.86
N VAL A 13 -9.05 5.50 -13.15
CA VAL A 13 -9.52 5.68 -11.77
C VAL A 13 -8.35 5.96 -10.83
N LEU A 14 -7.24 5.23 -10.99
CA LEU A 14 -6.07 5.34 -10.14
C LEU A 14 -5.40 6.72 -10.26
N ALA A 15 -5.24 7.26 -11.46
CA ALA A 15 -4.68 8.60 -11.66
C ALA A 15 -5.48 9.68 -10.90
N THR A 16 -6.80 9.57 -10.88
CA THR A 16 -7.67 10.48 -10.13
C THR A 16 -7.48 10.32 -8.62
N LEU A 17 -7.42 9.07 -8.14
CA LEU A 17 -7.23 8.77 -6.72
C LEU A 17 -5.84 9.22 -6.22
N LEU A 18 -4.77 8.96 -6.96
CA LEU A 18 -3.41 9.36 -6.55
C LEU A 18 -3.28 10.88 -6.43
N ASN A 19 -3.92 11.65 -7.32
CA ASN A 19 -3.96 13.11 -7.19
C ASN A 19 -4.69 13.58 -5.91
N ASN A 20 -5.71 12.84 -5.45
CA ASN A 20 -6.40 13.15 -4.21
C ASN A 20 -5.56 12.91 -2.95
N LEU A 21 -4.45 12.17 -3.04
CA LEU A 21 -3.51 12.02 -1.91
C LEU A 21 -2.78 13.33 -1.57
N LYS A 22 -2.71 14.29 -2.51
CA LYS A 22 -2.10 15.61 -2.33
C LYS A 22 -3.05 16.62 -1.64
N VAL A 23 -4.32 16.27 -1.47
CA VAL A 23 -5.32 17.16 -0.86
C VAL A 23 -5.07 17.30 0.65
N GLN A 24 -5.17 18.53 1.17
CA GLN A 24 -4.89 18.82 2.58
C GLN A 24 -5.89 18.20 3.57
N GLU A 25 -7.12 17.94 3.14
CA GLU A 25 -8.14 17.35 4.01
C GLU A 25 -7.86 15.86 4.30
N ARG A 26 -7.64 15.54 5.57
CA ARG A 26 -7.30 14.18 6.03
C ARG A 26 -8.36 13.15 5.65
N GLN A 27 -9.65 13.48 5.77
CA GLN A 27 -10.74 12.55 5.48
C GLN A 27 -10.70 12.10 4.02
N ASN A 28 -10.48 13.04 3.09
CA ASN A 28 -10.38 12.74 1.66
C ASN A 28 -9.19 11.83 1.37
N ARG A 29 -8.03 12.08 2.00
CA ARG A 29 -6.87 11.18 1.85
C ARG A 29 -7.19 9.76 2.35
N VAL A 30 -7.80 9.62 3.53
CA VAL A 30 -8.13 8.30 4.09
C VAL A 30 -9.16 7.55 3.24
N CYS A 31 -10.22 8.22 2.78
CA CYS A 31 -11.20 7.60 1.88
C CYS A 31 -10.55 7.16 0.56
N THR A 32 -9.62 7.96 0.05
CA THR A 32 -8.85 7.65 -1.16
C THR A 32 -7.99 6.41 -0.97
N THR A 33 -7.32 6.23 0.17
CA THR A 33 -6.50 5.02 0.42
C THR A 33 -7.33 3.75 0.43
N VAL A 34 -8.55 3.80 0.99
CA VAL A 34 -9.49 2.67 0.97
C VAL A 34 -9.98 2.41 -0.45
N ALA A 35 -10.30 3.45 -1.22
CA ALA A 35 -10.73 3.31 -2.61
C ALA A 35 -9.65 2.64 -3.48
N ILE A 36 -8.37 2.98 -3.28
CA ILE A 36 -7.25 2.36 -3.99
C ILE A 36 -7.15 0.86 -3.67
N ALA A 37 -7.29 0.46 -2.40
CA ALA A 37 -7.29 -0.94 -2.00
C ALA A 37 -8.43 -1.74 -2.65
N ILE A 38 -9.66 -1.19 -2.69
CA ILE A 38 -10.80 -1.81 -3.38
C ILE A 38 -10.52 -2.00 -4.87
N VAL A 39 -9.86 -1.03 -5.52
CA VAL A 39 -9.48 -1.15 -6.93
C VAL A 39 -8.44 -2.25 -7.12
N ALA A 40 -7.43 -2.34 -6.25
CA ALA A 40 -6.42 -3.39 -6.30
C ALA A 40 -7.01 -4.80 -6.08
N GLU A 41 -7.97 -4.95 -5.16
CA GLU A 41 -8.69 -6.19 -4.95
C GLU A 41 -9.50 -6.60 -6.20
N THR A 42 -10.22 -5.66 -6.81
CA THR A 42 -11.11 -5.95 -7.94
C THR A 42 -10.35 -6.18 -9.26
N CYS A 43 -9.25 -5.45 -9.47
CA CYS A 43 -8.52 -5.41 -10.74
C CYS A 43 -7.14 -6.09 -10.67
N SER A 44 -6.86 -6.80 -9.57
CA SER A 44 -5.56 -7.38 -9.20
C SER A 44 -4.50 -6.35 -8.77
N PRO A 45 -3.63 -6.69 -7.79
CA PRO A 45 -2.68 -5.71 -7.22
C PRO A 45 -1.65 -5.19 -8.22
N PHE A 46 -1.25 -6.00 -9.22
CA PHE A 46 -0.26 -5.61 -10.22
C PHE A 46 -0.65 -4.36 -11.02
N THR A 47 -1.93 -4.02 -11.12
CA THR A 47 -2.39 -2.82 -11.84
C THR A 47 -2.20 -1.55 -11.04
N VAL A 48 -2.10 -1.65 -9.71
CA VAL A 48 -2.09 -0.51 -8.77
C VAL A 48 -0.72 -0.33 -8.10
N LEU A 49 -0.07 -1.44 -7.76
CA LEU A 49 1.14 -1.44 -6.94
C LEU A 49 2.31 -0.64 -7.54
N PRO A 50 2.64 -0.76 -8.85
CA PRO A 50 3.74 0.02 -9.42
C PRO A 50 3.51 1.53 -9.35
N ALA A 51 2.27 1.98 -9.57
CA ALA A 51 1.93 3.39 -9.51
C ALA A 51 1.96 3.93 -8.07
N LEU A 52 1.49 3.15 -7.08
CA LEU A 52 1.63 3.50 -5.67
C LEU A 52 3.10 3.64 -5.26
N MET A 53 3.94 2.67 -5.62
CA MET A 53 5.37 2.70 -5.33
C MET A 53 6.07 3.89 -6.00
N ASN A 54 5.61 4.30 -7.19
CA ASN A 54 6.12 5.49 -7.86
C ASN A 54 5.73 6.78 -7.12
N GLU A 55 4.48 6.91 -6.65
CA GLU A 55 4.05 8.08 -5.88
C GLU A 55 4.76 8.21 -4.53
N TYR A 56 5.17 7.10 -3.90
CA TYR A 56 5.97 7.14 -2.67
C TYR A 56 7.33 7.86 -2.85
N ARG A 57 7.84 7.94 -4.08
CA ARG A 57 9.10 8.63 -4.40
C ARG A 57 8.95 10.16 -4.37
N VAL A 58 7.72 10.67 -4.34
CA VAL A 58 7.47 12.12 -4.22
C VAL A 58 7.82 12.55 -2.80
N PRO A 59 8.67 13.57 -2.60
CA PRO A 59 9.12 14.03 -1.28
C PRO A 59 8.03 14.88 -0.58
N GLU A 60 6.84 14.31 -0.43
CA GLU A 60 5.71 14.92 0.25
C GLU A 60 5.14 13.95 1.29
N LEU A 61 5.33 14.27 2.57
CA LEU A 61 5.01 13.37 3.69
C LEU A 61 3.54 12.91 3.70
N ASN A 62 2.60 13.78 3.29
CA ASN A 62 1.19 13.43 3.20
C ASN A 62 0.92 12.35 2.13
N VAL A 63 1.61 12.44 0.99
CA VAL A 63 1.50 11.48 -0.10
C VAL A 63 2.12 10.15 0.32
N GLN A 64 3.33 10.18 0.90
CA GLN A 64 4.02 8.96 1.37
C GLN A 64 3.20 8.22 2.44
N ASN A 65 2.66 8.95 3.43
CA ASN A 65 1.74 8.37 4.43
C ASN A 65 0.45 7.84 3.79
N GLY A 66 -0.07 8.52 2.77
CA GLY A 66 -1.19 8.05 1.97
C GLY A 66 -0.89 6.73 1.25
N VAL A 67 0.30 6.60 0.67
CA VAL A 67 0.75 5.37 0.01
C VAL A 67 0.89 4.24 1.02
N LEU A 68 1.58 4.44 2.14
CA LEU A 68 1.71 3.42 3.19
C LEU A 68 0.35 2.96 3.73
N LYS A 69 -0.57 3.91 3.93
CA LYS A 69 -1.91 3.57 4.40
C LYS A 69 -2.72 2.83 3.34
N SER A 70 -2.54 3.15 2.06
CA SER A 70 -3.11 2.39 0.95
C SER A 70 -2.55 0.98 0.88
N LEU A 71 -1.23 0.80 1.07
CA LEU A 71 -0.59 -0.51 1.17
C LEU A 71 -1.14 -1.33 2.34
N SER A 72 -1.35 -0.69 3.49
CA SER A 72 -1.95 -1.35 4.67
C SER A 72 -3.34 -1.92 4.38
N PHE A 73 -4.22 -1.17 3.73
CA PHE A 73 -5.55 -1.69 3.34
C PHE A 73 -5.46 -2.68 2.18
N LEU A 74 -4.56 -2.47 1.23
CA LEU A 74 -4.35 -3.37 0.11
C LEU A 74 -3.98 -4.77 0.60
N PHE A 75 -2.97 -4.91 1.46
CA PHE A 75 -2.56 -6.21 2.01
C PHE A 75 -3.63 -6.86 2.89
N GLU A 76 -4.44 -6.07 3.58
CA GLU A 76 -5.59 -6.57 4.32
C GLU A 76 -6.65 -7.18 3.39
N TYR A 77 -6.92 -6.56 2.24
CA TYR A 77 -8.00 -6.97 1.35
C TYR A 77 -7.59 -8.14 0.43
N ILE A 78 -6.34 -8.17 -0.02
CA ILE A 78 -5.87 -9.18 -0.97
C ILE A 78 -5.50 -10.50 -0.28
N GLY A 79 -5.26 -10.48 1.04
CA GLY A 79 -4.93 -11.66 1.85
C GLY A 79 -3.75 -12.47 1.29
N GLU A 80 -4.00 -13.75 0.99
CA GLU A 80 -3.00 -14.71 0.50
C GLU A 80 -2.35 -14.31 -0.84
N MET A 81 -3.03 -13.49 -1.66
CA MET A 81 -2.45 -12.96 -2.90
C MET A 81 -1.23 -12.06 -2.63
N GLY A 82 -1.05 -11.58 -1.40
CA GLY A 82 0.10 -10.77 -1.00
C GLY A 82 1.45 -11.47 -1.16
N LYS A 83 1.48 -12.81 -1.19
CA LYS A 83 2.73 -13.60 -1.33
C LYS A 83 3.49 -13.27 -2.61
N ASP A 84 2.78 -12.96 -3.70
CA ASP A 84 3.39 -12.71 -5.01
C ASP A 84 3.98 -11.29 -5.09
N TYR A 85 3.66 -10.42 -4.12
CA TYR A 85 4.03 -9.01 -4.12
C TYR A 85 4.96 -8.61 -2.97
N ILE A 86 5.16 -9.48 -1.97
CA ILE A 86 5.95 -9.16 -0.77
C ILE A 86 7.35 -8.64 -1.12
N TYR A 87 8.08 -9.37 -1.96
CA TYR A 87 9.45 -9.01 -2.35
C TYR A 87 9.54 -7.68 -3.10
N ALA A 88 8.50 -7.31 -3.85
CA ALA A 88 8.47 -6.02 -4.54
C ALA A 88 8.32 -4.85 -3.55
N VAL A 89 7.59 -5.06 -2.46
CA VAL A 89 7.25 -4.00 -1.50
C VAL A 89 8.24 -3.94 -0.33
N THR A 90 9.02 -5.00 -0.08
CA THR A 90 10.02 -5.06 1.01
C THR A 90 10.95 -3.85 1.05
N PRO A 91 11.60 -3.39 -0.04
CA PRO A 91 12.52 -2.25 0.02
C PRO A 91 11.84 -0.93 0.40
N LEU A 92 10.57 -0.76 0.00
CA LEU A 92 9.77 0.42 0.35
C LEU A 92 9.43 0.41 1.84
N LEU A 93 9.01 -0.74 2.38
CA LEU A 93 8.68 -0.87 3.80
C LEU A 93 9.92 -0.79 4.70
N GLU A 94 11.07 -1.28 4.24
CA GLU A 94 12.36 -1.13 4.93
C GLU A 94 12.70 0.35 5.14
N ASP A 95 12.66 1.15 4.05
CA ASP A 95 12.90 2.60 4.11
C ASP A 95 11.89 3.28 5.05
N ALA A 96 10.61 2.94 4.92
CA ALA A 96 9.53 3.51 5.73
C ALA A 96 9.65 3.18 7.23
N LEU A 97 10.14 1.99 7.58
CA LEU A 97 10.35 1.55 8.96
C LEU A 97 11.57 2.24 9.61
N MET A 98 12.56 2.63 8.82
CA MET A 98 13.75 3.36 9.29
C MET A 98 13.55 4.89 9.36
N ASP A 99 12.39 5.40 8.93
CA ASP A 99 12.13 6.83 8.91
C ASP A 99 12.14 7.48 10.31
N ARG A 100 12.43 8.77 10.37
CA ARG A 100 12.47 9.54 11.63
C ARG A 100 11.07 9.84 12.15
N ASP A 101 10.08 9.95 11.27
CA ASP A 101 8.71 10.27 11.60
C ASP A 101 7.97 9.06 12.21
N LEU A 102 7.33 9.30 13.36
CA LEU A 102 6.64 8.25 14.10
C LEU A 102 5.40 7.73 13.37
N VAL A 103 4.67 8.62 12.68
CA VAL A 103 3.44 8.24 11.96
C VAL A 103 3.79 7.38 10.76
N HIS A 104 4.89 7.69 10.10
CA HIS A 104 5.41 6.93 8.97
C HIS A 104 5.73 5.49 9.38
N ARG A 105 6.56 5.32 10.42
CA ARG A 105 6.90 3.99 10.97
C ARG A 105 5.68 3.22 11.45
N GLN A 106 4.76 3.88 12.16
CA GLN A 106 3.53 3.25 12.64
C GLN A 106 2.66 2.73 11.48
N THR A 107 2.57 3.50 10.40
CA THR A 107 1.78 3.12 9.22
C THR A 107 2.45 1.99 8.46
N ALA A 108 3.78 2.02 8.32
CA ALA A 108 4.56 0.92 7.75
C ALA A 108 4.40 -0.38 8.56
N ALA A 109 4.50 -0.32 9.89
CA ALA A 109 4.28 -1.47 10.77
C ALA A 109 2.86 -2.05 10.63
N SER A 110 1.86 -1.20 10.40
CA SER A 110 0.47 -1.64 10.14
C SER A 110 0.36 -2.40 8.82
N ALA A 111 1.05 -1.94 7.77
CA ALA A 111 1.13 -2.65 6.50
C ALA A 111 1.85 -3.99 6.63
N VAL A 112 2.99 -4.03 7.35
CA VAL A 112 3.72 -5.28 7.64
C VAL A 112 2.85 -6.27 8.40
N LYS A 113 2.07 -5.81 9.39
CA LYS A 113 1.14 -6.68 10.13
C LYS A 113 0.13 -7.36 9.21
N HIS A 114 -0.57 -6.60 8.35
CA HIS A 114 -1.58 -7.20 7.46
C HIS A 114 -0.94 -8.12 6.42
N MET A 115 0.23 -7.74 5.89
CA MET A 115 0.98 -8.57 4.97
C MET A 115 1.42 -9.89 5.63
N ALA A 116 1.98 -9.83 6.83
CA ALA A 116 2.42 -11.01 7.58
C ALA A 116 1.26 -11.97 7.90
N LEU A 117 0.10 -11.43 8.29
CA LEU A 117 -1.09 -12.24 8.53
C LEU A 117 -1.64 -12.87 7.24
N GLY A 118 -1.61 -12.14 6.12
CA GLY A 118 -2.09 -12.63 4.83
C GLY A 118 -1.20 -13.71 4.21
N VAL A 119 0.11 -13.68 4.48
CA VAL A 119 1.09 -14.60 3.86
C VAL A 119 1.66 -15.67 4.80
N ALA A 120 1.10 -15.80 6.01
CA ALA A 120 1.56 -16.77 7.00
C ALA A 120 1.46 -18.21 6.46
N GLY A 121 2.59 -18.94 6.48
CA GLY A 121 2.67 -20.33 6.01
C GLY A 121 2.73 -20.48 4.48
N LEU A 122 2.96 -19.40 3.73
CA LEU A 122 3.09 -19.42 2.27
C LEU A 122 4.55 -19.43 1.78
N GLY A 123 5.54 -19.61 2.67
CA GLY A 123 6.95 -19.67 2.29
C GLY A 123 7.64 -18.31 2.14
N CYS A 124 7.08 -17.24 2.71
CA CYS A 124 7.61 -15.88 2.66
C CYS A 124 8.28 -15.42 3.98
N GLU A 125 8.68 -16.38 4.82
CA GLU A 125 9.22 -16.10 6.16
C GLU A 125 10.54 -15.31 6.10
N ASP A 126 11.33 -15.49 5.05
CA ASP A 126 12.58 -14.76 4.81
C ASP A 126 12.36 -13.23 4.73
N ALA A 127 11.39 -12.80 3.92
CA ALA A 127 11.04 -11.39 3.76
C ALA A 127 10.42 -10.81 5.04
N LEU A 128 9.62 -11.60 5.76
CA LEU A 128 9.04 -11.20 7.04
C LEU A 128 10.10 -11.05 8.14
N VAL A 129 11.08 -11.95 8.20
CA VAL A 129 12.21 -11.85 9.13
C VAL A 129 13.07 -10.64 8.80
N HIS A 130 13.32 -10.36 7.52
CA HIS A 130 14.03 -9.14 7.10
C HIS A 130 13.34 -7.88 7.61
N LEU A 131 12.01 -7.78 7.42
CA LEU A 131 11.24 -6.63 7.89
C LEU A 131 11.21 -6.54 9.42
N LEU A 132 11.14 -7.67 10.13
CA LEU A 132 11.18 -7.70 11.59
C LEU A 132 12.47 -7.08 12.17
N ASN A 133 13.61 -7.21 11.47
CA ASN A 133 14.87 -6.60 11.89
C ASN A 133 14.88 -5.07 11.79
N HIS A 134 13.92 -4.47 11.08
CA HIS A 134 13.79 -3.03 10.88
C HIS A 134 12.65 -2.39 11.68
N VAL A 135 11.86 -3.20 12.40
CA VAL A 135 10.76 -2.75 13.28
C VAL A 135 11.26 -2.30 14.66
#